data_AF-F5RBQ6-F1
#
_entry.id   AF-F5RBQ6-F1
#
_cell.length_a   1.000
_cell.length_b   1.000
_cell.length_c   1.000
_cell.angle_alpha   90.00
_cell.angle_beta   90.00
_cell.angle_gamma   90.00
#
_symmetry.space_group_name_H-M   'P 1'
#
loop_
_entity.id
_entity.type
_entity.pdbx_description
1 polymer ?
#
loop_
_entity_poly.entity_id
_entity_poly.type
_entity_poly.pdbx_seq_one_letter_code
_entity_poly.pdbx_strand_id
1 'polypeptide(L)'
;MRSVATLDFERDKVDFYCDVAPGEELVLVRRTPFAATTERDFRDFMKDKPGQPLAGMFNDCVLRRLYNRTELSSLDRVFAGIDIAGFSTFGEILGLNLNQTLTAVFFFRVDAGAVFRDEYVDNFVAHYGEFKAFFLRRHNAKLAGMSRVMVQQIADYRAGNFGSRLDPGNVDVSMAPVVRDLNHLGELMCDAQSARETTARQLEACSSDLYGSVADLTNRLSEQQAVIRTAVGTVDTLAGQANQVGSSARDLSQASDRIQRVVEMIQQIADQTNLLALNAAIEAARAGEAGRGFAVVADEVRMLAEKSRNSAGVIGKDISALAAEIVRVAQMIEAQSAGVSGLTDVLERIEGCASGSTEVADHTRGVADVLKGLTGAH
;
A
#
# COMPACT_ATOMS: atom_id res chain seq x y z
N MET A 1 39.50 19.37 40.34
CA MET A 1 38.71 18.53 41.27
C MET A 1 37.25 18.86 41.05
N ARG A 2 36.37 17.87 40.92
CA ARG A 2 34.92 18.10 40.75
C ARG A 2 34.20 17.55 41.96
N SER A 3 33.22 18.29 42.47
CA SER A 3 32.41 17.83 43.60
C SER A 3 31.08 17.28 43.10
N VAL A 4 30.78 16.06 43.50
CA VAL A 4 29.44 15.48 43.37
C VAL A 4 28.50 16.24 44.31
N ALA A 5 27.38 16.71 43.78
CA ALA A 5 26.31 17.34 44.53
C ALA A 5 25.35 16.30 45.09
N THR A 6 24.84 15.43 44.22
CA THR A 6 23.87 14.39 44.54
C THR A 6 24.10 13.14 43.69
N LEU A 7 23.82 11.98 44.28
CA LEU A 7 23.78 10.68 43.60
C LEU A 7 22.35 10.16 43.69
N ASP A 8 21.67 10.08 42.56
CA ASP A 8 20.32 9.53 42.43
C ASP A 8 20.41 8.16 41.75
N PHE A 9 20.42 7.11 42.58
CA PHE A 9 20.53 5.73 42.12
C PHE A 9 19.25 5.18 41.47
N GLU A 10 18.09 5.79 41.71
CA GLU A 10 16.83 5.34 41.10
C GLU A 10 16.71 5.80 39.65
N ARG A 11 17.25 6.99 39.36
CA ARG A 11 17.24 7.59 38.01
C ARG A 11 18.54 7.40 37.25
N ASP A 12 19.50 6.70 37.84
CA ASP A 12 20.88 6.54 37.34
C ASP A 12 21.52 7.89 36.97
N LYS A 13 21.42 8.86 37.88
CA LYS A 13 21.90 10.24 37.69
C LYS A 13 22.91 10.66 38.75
N VAL A 14 23.90 11.42 38.32
CA VAL A 14 24.90 12.06 39.18
C VAL A 14 24.92 13.54 38.86
N ASP A 15 24.64 14.37 39.86
CA ASP A 15 24.73 15.82 39.73
C ASP A 15 26.08 16.31 40.26
N PHE A 16 26.64 17.32 39.60
CA PHE A 16 27.91 17.92 39.96
C PHE A 16 27.71 19.40 40.23
N TYR A 17 28.51 19.98 41.12
CA TYR A 17 28.60 21.43 41.34
C TYR A 17 29.36 22.15 40.20
N CYS A 18 29.46 21.54 39.03
CA CYS A 18 30.15 22.06 37.86
C CYS A 18 29.68 21.33 36.59
N ASP A 19 29.82 21.98 35.44
CA ASP A 19 29.45 21.37 34.15
C ASP A 19 30.40 20.22 33.78
N VAL A 20 29.83 19.06 33.45
CA VAL A 20 30.54 17.90 32.88
C VAL A 20 30.25 17.85 31.38
N ALA A 21 31.30 17.96 30.58
CA ALA A 21 31.17 17.88 29.13
C ALA A 21 31.20 16.41 28.66
N PRO A 22 30.48 16.06 27.58
CA PRO A 22 30.61 14.76 26.95
C PRO A 22 32.07 14.44 26.62
N GLY A 23 32.49 13.19 26.81
CA GLY A 23 33.86 12.75 26.53
C GLY A 23 34.89 13.06 27.62
N GLU A 24 34.50 13.75 28.70
CA GLU A 24 35.35 13.90 29.88
C GLU A 24 35.41 12.60 30.69
N GLU A 25 36.62 12.23 31.10
CA GLU A 25 36.83 11.12 32.00
C GLU A 25 36.79 11.62 33.45
N LEU A 26 35.92 11.02 34.25
CA LEU A 26 35.81 11.30 35.67
C LEU A 26 36.48 10.17 36.45
N VAL A 27 37.59 10.50 37.10
CA VAL A 27 38.30 9.56 37.98
C VAL A 27 37.88 9.82 39.42
N LEU A 28 37.34 8.80 40.07
CA LEU A 28 37.00 8.88 41.49
C LEU A 28 38.28 8.86 42.32
N VAL A 29 38.47 9.90 43.15
CA VAL A 29 39.64 10.02 44.03
C VAL A 29 39.24 9.85 45.50
N ARG A 30 40.13 9.24 46.29
CA ARG A 30 39.92 9.07 47.74
C ARG A 30 40.18 10.41 48.45
N ARG A 31 39.29 10.79 49.38
CA ARG A 31 39.50 11.94 50.25
C ARG A 31 40.73 11.73 51.14
N THR A 32 41.62 12.72 51.17
CA THR A 32 42.74 12.77 52.11
C THR A 32 42.38 13.58 53.36
N PRO A 33 43.02 13.34 54.52
CA PRO A 33 42.81 14.14 55.73
C PRO A 33 43.19 15.60 55.47
N PHE A 34 42.27 16.52 55.73
CA PHE A 34 42.36 17.90 55.27
C PHE A 34 43.46 18.69 55.95
N ALA A 35 43.47 18.71 57.28
CA ALA A 35 44.45 19.46 58.06
C ALA A 35 45.88 18.96 57.82
N ALA A 36 46.09 17.65 57.90
CA ALA A 36 47.40 17.03 57.68
C ALA A 36 47.92 17.22 56.24
N THR A 37 47.02 17.20 55.24
CA THR A 37 47.37 17.48 53.85
C THR A 37 47.79 18.94 53.69
N THR A 38 47.01 19.89 54.21
CA THR A 38 47.32 21.32 54.11
C THR A 38 48.63 21.66 54.83
N GLU A 39 48.89 21.07 56.00
CA GLU A 39 50.15 21.27 56.73
C GLU A 39 51.36 20.76 55.93
N ARG A 40 51.26 19.55 55.36
CA ARG A 40 52.32 18.98 54.53
C ARG A 40 52.56 19.84 53.29
N ASP A 41 51.50 20.17 52.55
CA ASP A 41 51.60 20.92 51.30
C ASP A 41 52.16 22.34 51.55
N PHE A 42 51.79 22.98 52.66
CA PHE A 42 52.36 24.27 53.05
C PHE A 42 53.83 24.15 53.46
N ARG A 43 54.22 23.10 54.18
CA ARG A 43 55.61 22.83 54.54
C ARG A 43 56.47 22.61 53.29
N ASP A 44 55.97 21.85 52.33
CA ASP A 44 56.64 21.60 51.06
C ASP A 44 56.76 22.88 50.23
N PHE A 45 55.69 23.71 50.19
CA PHE A 45 55.75 25.03 49.59
C PHE A 45 56.80 25.92 50.26
N MET A 46 56.93 25.91 51.59
CA MET A 46 57.90 26.75 52.30
C MET A 46 59.36 26.29 52.14
N LYS A 47 59.60 25.11 51.56
CA LYS A 47 60.94 24.58 51.32
C LYS A 47 61.72 25.52 50.39
N ASP A 48 62.99 25.74 50.71
CA ASP A 48 63.93 26.56 49.94
C ASP A 48 63.58 28.07 49.81
N LYS A 49 62.59 28.55 50.58
CA LYS A 49 62.20 29.97 50.67
C LYS A 49 63.01 30.73 51.73
N PRO A 50 63.27 32.04 51.56
CA PRO A 50 64.25 32.79 52.36
C PRO A 50 63.80 33.13 53.80
N GLY A 51 62.55 32.84 54.18
CA GLY A 51 62.02 33.15 55.52
C GLY A 51 60.50 33.02 55.60
N GLN A 52 59.91 33.47 56.71
CA GLN A 52 58.45 33.46 56.89
C GLN A 52 57.77 34.46 55.94
N PRO A 53 56.56 34.14 55.44
CA PRO A 53 55.76 35.08 54.66
C PRO A 53 55.37 36.30 55.51
N LEU A 54 55.37 37.48 54.91
CA LEU A 54 54.86 38.71 55.51
C LEU A 54 53.32 38.67 55.61
N ALA A 55 52.67 38.17 54.58
CA ALA A 55 51.22 38.05 54.51
C ALA A 55 50.80 36.99 53.49
N GLY A 56 49.58 36.48 53.63
CA GLY A 56 48.95 35.55 52.70
C GLY A 56 47.60 36.08 52.20
N MET A 57 47.30 35.83 50.93
CA MET A 57 45.98 36.07 50.36
C MET A 57 45.36 34.75 49.91
N PHE A 58 44.26 34.35 50.55
CA PHE A 58 43.59 33.08 50.29
C PHE A 58 42.42 33.23 49.33
N ASN A 59 42.39 32.33 48.37
CA ASN A 59 41.25 32.02 47.54
C ASN A 59 40.74 30.63 47.95
N ASP A 60 39.68 30.62 48.76
CA ASP A 60 39.20 29.43 49.45
C ASP A 60 37.85 28.96 48.88
N CYS A 61 37.81 27.76 48.31
CA CYS A 61 36.57 27.22 47.77
C CYS A 61 35.52 27.01 48.88
N VAL A 62 34.31 27.53 48.68
CA VAL A 62 33.19 27.40 49.62
C VAL A 62 32.87 25.94 49.93
N LEU A 63 32.97 25.05 48.93
CA LEU A 63 32.76 23.62 49.14
C LEU A 63 33.85 23.02 50.02
N ARG A 64 35.11 23.48 49.89
CA ARG A 64 36.19 23.05 50.80
C ARG A 64 35.82 23.37 52.24
N ARG A 65 35.40 24.62 52.50
CA ARG A 65 34.99 25.06 53.85
C ARG A 65 33.77 24.30 54.35
N LEU A 66 32.78 24.11 53.49
CA LEU A 66 31.53 23.42 53.82
C LEU A 66 31.77 21.97 54.25
N TYR A 67 32.60 21.24 53.50
CA TYR A 67 32.86 19.82 53.77
C TYR A 67 33.92 19.55 54.85
N ASN A 68 34.64 20.58 55.30
CA ASN A 68 35.70 20.46 56.32
C ASN A 68 35.44 21.34 57.56
N ARG A 69 34.20 21.78 57.82
CA ARG A 69 33.84 22.73 58.89
C ARG A 69 34.44 22.42 60.26
N THR A 70 34.44 21.14 60.64
CA THR A 70 34.94 20.66 61.94
C THR A 70 36.46 20.74 62.07
N GLU A 71 37.19 20.74 60.95
CA GLU A 71 38.65 20.75 60.89
C GLU A 71 39.23 22.14 60.59
N LEU A 72 38.39 23.13 60.19
CA LEU A 72 38.88 24.45 59.77
C LEU A 72 39.71 25.16 60.85
N SER A 73 39.29 25.10 62.11
CA SER A 73 40.02 25.73 63.24
C SER A 73 41.39 25.10 63.51
N SER A 74 41.63 23.89 63.02
CA SER A 74 42.94 23.25 63.17
C SER A 74 44.02 23.90 62.27
N LEU A 75 43.61 24.65 61.24
CA LEU A 75 44.52 25.33 60.32
C LEU A 75 45.17 26.58 60.94
N ASP A 76 44.63 27.12 62.04
CA ASP A 76 45.23 28.26 62.75
C ASP A 76 46.67 27.97 63.18
N ARG A 77 46.97 26.69 63.43
CA ARG A 77 48.33 26.22 63.76
C ARG A 77 49.26 26.17 62.55
N VAL A 78 48.72 25.88 61.37
CA VAL A 78 49.51 25.73 60.14
C VAL A 78 50.03 27.08 59.66
N PHE A 79 49.22 28.13 59.80
CA PHE A 79 49.55 29.48 59.35
C PHE A 79 49.83 30.46 60.49
N ALA A 80 50.23 29.94 61.66
CA ALA A 80 50.48 30.74 62.85
C ALA A 80 51.55 31.82 62.57
N GLY A 81 51.22 33.07 62.90
CA GLY A 81 52.13 34.22 62.75
C GLY A 81 52.15 34.85 61.36
N ILE A 82 51.27 34.46 60.44
CA ILE A 82 51.12 35.06 59.11
C ILE A 82 49.80 35.82 59.06
N ASP A 83 49.84 37.10 58.66
CA ASP A 83 48.64 37.88 58.41
C ASP A 83 47.95 37.38 57.14
N ILE A 84 46.78 36.76 57.28
CA ILE A 84 46.02 36.21 56.16
C ILE A 84 44.75 37.00 55.91
N ALA A 85 44.59 37.48 54.68
CA ALA A 85 43.31 37.93 54.13
C ALA A 85 42.76 36.86 53.20
N GLY A 86 41.46 36.58 53.23
CA GLY A 86 40.88 35.54 52.37
C GLY A 86 39.49 35.91 51.87
N PHE A 87 39.16 35.45 50.66
CA PHE A 87 37.81 35.50 50.13
C PHE A 87 37.37 34.12 49.64
N SER A 88 36.06 33.89 49.72
CA SER A 88 35.46 32.62 49.29
C SER A 88 35.26 32.61 47.78
N THR A 89 35.47 31.46 47.15
CA THR A 89 35.13 31.24 45.73
C THR A 89 34.23 30.03 45.54
N PHE A 90 33.54 30.00 44.40
CA PHE A 90 32.68 28.87 44.02
C PHE A 90 33.48 27.67 43.46
N GLY A 91 34.81 27.73 43.48
CA GLY A 91 35.65 26.63 42.99
C GLY A 91 35.78 26.61 41.48
N GLU A 92 35.73 27.75 40.81
CA GLU A 92 36.06 27.87 39.39
C GLU A 92 36.96 29.09 39.15
N ILE A 93 38.02 28.92 38.38
CA ILE A 93 38.89 30.02 37.92
C ILE A 93 39.22 29.75 36.45
N LEU A 94 38.87 30.69 35.56
CA LEU A 94 39.19 30.62 34.13
C LEU A 94 38.76 29.29 33.45
N GLY A 95 37.60 28.74 33.81
CA GLY A 95 37.09 27.47 33.26
C GLY A 95 37.73 26.21 33.86
N LEU A 96 38.59 26.35 34.88
CA LEU A 96 39.10 25.23 35.67
C LEU A 96 38.26 25.03 36.93
N ASN A 97 37.78 23.80 37.09
CA ASN A 97 37.08 23.35 38.30
C ASN A 97 38.09 23.06 39.42
N LEU A 98 38.09 23.95 40.39
CA LEU A 98 38.88 24.01 41.61
C LEU A 98 37.98 23.75 42.84
N ASN A 99 37.04 22.81 42.72
CA ASN A 99 36.16 22.46 43.82
C ASN A 99 36.99 21.83 44.96
N GLN A 100 36.67 22.20 46.18
CA GLN A 100 37.34 21.72 47.40
C GLN A 100 38.85 22.01 47.47
N THR A 101 39.38 23.00 46.75
CA THR A 101 40.79 23.41 46.83
C THR A 101 40.97 24.73 47.57
N LEU A 102 42.14 24.92 48.19
CA LEU A 102 42.62 26.20 48.70
C LEU A 102 43.76 26.65 47.79
N THR A 103 43.66 27.86 47.25
CA THR A 103 44.77 28.49 46.52
C THR A 103 45.19 29.72 47.31
N ALA A 104 46.49 30.00 47.39
CA ALA A 104 46.98 31.13 48.16
C ALA A 104 48.15 31.82 47.44
N VAL A 105 48.24 33.14 47.62
CA VAL A 105 49.41 33.93 47.25
C VAL A 105 50.07 34.42 48.52
N PHE A 106 51.35 34.13 48.71
CA PHE A 106 52.11 34.58 49.86
C PHE A 106 53.12 35.65 49.45
N PHE A 107 53.22 36.69 50.26
CA PHE A 107 54.14 37.80 50.07
C PHE A 107 55.35 37.63 50.96
N PHE A 108 56.55 37.73 50.39
CA PHE A 108 57.80 37.60 51.11
C PHE A 108 58.58 38.91 51.05
N ARG A 109 59.26 39.24 52.14
CA ARG A 109 60.30 40.27 52.12
C ARG A 109 61.61 39.59 51.75
N VAL A 110 62.27 40.11 50.71
CA VAL A 110 63.54 39.57 50.20
C VAL A 110 64.53 40.72 50.17
N ASP A 111 65.68 40.54 50.81
CA ASP A 111 66.73 41.55 50.82
C ASP A 111 67.32 41.74 49.42
N ALA A 112 67.80 42.95 49.13
CA ALA A 112 68.37 43.27 47.82
C ALA A 112 69.57 42.36 47.51
N GLY A 113 69.49 41.63 46.39
CA GLY A 113 70.53 40.69 45.94
C GLY A 113 70.38 39.26 46.50
N ALA A 114 69.42 39.00 47.38
CA ALA A 114 69.10 37.63 47.82
C ALA A 114 68.36 36.86 46.71
N VAL A 115 68.68 35.57 46.57
CA VAL A 115 68.02 34.69 45.60
C VAL A 115 66.71 34.17 46.21
N PHE A 116 65.60 34.35 45.51
CA PHE A 116 64.32 33.74 45.82
C PHE A 116 64.11 32.54 44.90
N ARG A 117 63.78 31.38 45.45
CA ARG A 117 63.43 30.18 44.68
C ARG A 117 62.01 29.75 44.99
N ASP A 118 61.30 29.36 43.95
CA ASP A 118 59.96 28.81 44.05
C ASP A 118 59.76 27.80 42.94
N GLU A 119 59.42 26.57 43.30
CA GLU A 119 59.32 25.46 42.34
C GLU A 119 58.35 25.75 41.19
N TYR A 120 57.24 26.43 41.47
CA TYR A 120 56.25 26.78 40.46
C TYR A 120 56.72 27.92 39.55
N VAL A 121 57.33 28.96 40.11
CA VAL A 121 57.85 30.11 39.33
C VAL A 121 59.06 29.69 38.49
N ASP A 122 59.99 28.94 39.08
CA ASP A 122 61.21 28.47 38.40
C ASP A 122 60.88 27.53 37.23
N ASN A 123 59.79 26.76 37.34
CA ASN A 123 59.29 25.86 36.28
C ASN A 123 58.06 26.40 35.53
N PHE A 124 57.79 27.71 35.60
CA PHE A 124 56.55 28.30 35.09
C PHE A 124 56.26 27.95 33.62
N VAL A 125 57.28 27.92 32.76
CA VAL A 125 57.12 27.59 31.33
C VAL A 125 56.58 26.16 31.14
N ALA A 126 57.06 25.21 31.95
CA ALA A 126 56.59 23.82 31.91
C ALA A 126 55.13 23.74 32.38
N HIS A 127 54.79 24.32 33.53
CA HIS A 127 53.43 24.34 34.05
C HIS A 127 52.44 25.05 33.11
N TYR A 128 52.84 26.17 32.50
CA TYR A 128 52.02 26.87 31.51
C TYR A 128 51.78 26.02 30.25
N GLY A 129 52.82 25.31 29.78
CA GLY A 129 52.71 24.35 28.68
C GLY A 129 51.73 23.22 29.00
N GLU A 130 51.84 22.62 30.18
CA GLU A 130 50.92 21.58 30.66
C GLU A 130 49.48 22.08 30.77
N PHE A 131 49.29 23.30 31.29
CA PHE A 131 47.99 23.95 31.36
C PHE A 131 47.37 24.12 29.96
N LYS A 132 48.13 24.60 28.96
CA LYS A 132 47.63 24.70 27.58
C LYS A 132 47.32 23.32 26.98
N ALA A 133 48.19 22.34 27.20
CA ALA A 133 47.99 20.97 26.75
C ALA A 133 46.76 20.31 27.37
N PHE A 134 46.41 20.67 28.62
CA PHE A 134 45.20 20.19 29.29
C PHE A 134 43.93 20.61 28.53
N PHE A 135 43.78 21.89 28.18
CA PHE A 135 42.59 22.36 27.45
C PHE A 135 42.48 21.76 26.05
N LEU A 136 43.61 21.59 25.35
CA LEU A 136 43.64 20.92 24.04
C LEU A 136 43.21 19.45 24.15
N ARG A 137 43.75 18.71 25.13
CA ARG A 137 43.34 17.32 25.39
C ARG A 137 41.85 17.22 25.74
N ARG A 138 41.36 18.12 26.58
CA ARG A 138 39.93 18.21 26.94
C ARG A 138 39.05 18.45 25.72
N HIS A 139 39.43 19.37 24.83
CA HIS A 139 38.69 19.65 23.61
C HIS A 139 38.66 18.43 22.66
N ASN A 140 39.81 17.78 22.44
CA ASN A 140 39.86 16.54 21.63
C ASN A 140 39.02 15.41 22.22
N ALA A 141 39.07 15.21 23.55
CA ALA A 141 38.26 14.20 24.22
C ALA A 141 36.76 14.47 24.06
N LYS A 142 36.34 15.74 24.13
CA LYS A 142 34.96 16.17 23.88
C LYS A 142 34.51 15.80 22.46
N LEU A 143 35.28 16.18 21.45
CA LEU A 143 34.97 15.85 20.05
C LEU A 143 34.90 14.33 19.82
N ALA A 144 35.83 13.57 20.38
CA ALA A 144 35.85 12.11 20.28
C ALA A 144 34.66 11.45 21.01
N GLY A 145 34.24 11.98 22.16
CA GLY A 145 33.06 11.52 22.87
C GLY A 145 31.78 11.78 22.07
N MET A 146 31.64 12.98 21.52
CA MET A 146 30.50 13.33 20.69
C MET A 146 30.42 12.50 19.40
N SER A 147 31.57 12.26 18.76
CA SER A 147 31.64 11.37 17.58
C SER A 147 31.15 9.97 17.90
N ARG A 148 31.51 9.40 19.06
CA ARG A 148 30.99 8.09 19.52
C ARG A 148 29.46 8.09 19.67
N VAL A 149 28.89 9.14 20.24
CA VAL A 149 27.44 9.27 20.41
C VAL A 149 26.73 9.35 19.05
N MET A 150 27.28 10.09 18.08
CA MET A 150 26.73 10.15 16.72
C MET A 150 26.81 8.79 16.00
N VAL A 151 27.93 8.09 16.13
CA VAL A 151 28.08 6.73 15.57
C VAL A 151 27.06 5.79 16.18
N GLN A 152 26.78 5.90 17.48
CA GLN A 152 25.74 5.11 18.13
C GLN A 152 24.35 5.41 17.57
N GLN A 153 24.00 6.69 17.36
CA GLN A 153 22.71 7.05 16.75
C GLN A 153 22.57 6.48 15.33
N ILE A 154 23.64 6.52 14.53
CA ILE A 154 23.66 5.90 13.20
C ILE A 154 23.47 4.38 13.30
N ALA A 155 24.08 3.73 14.30
CA ALA A 155 23.89 2.31 14.55
C ALA A 155 22.44 1.99 14.95
N ASP A 156 21.80 2.83 15.76
CA ASP A 156 20.38 2.71 16.13
C ASP A 156 19.49 2.81 14.88
N TYR A 157 19.77 3.76 13.97
CA TYR A 157 19.05 3.91 12.72
C TYR A 157 19.22 2.69 11.81
N ARG A 158 20.43 2.12 11.74
CA ARG A 158 20.68 0.87 11.01
C ARG A 158 19.88 -0.30 11.59
N ALA A 159 19.61 -0.30 12.89
CA ALA A 159 18.77 -1.28 13.57
C ALA A 159 17.27 -0.99 13.45
N GLY A 160 16.85 0.07 12.75
CA GLY A 160 15.45 0.48 12.59
C GLY A 160 14.90 1.30 13.76
N ASN A 161 15.72 1.72 14.72
CA ASN A 161 15.30 2.58 15.83
C ASN A 161 15.55 4.05 15.50
N PHE A 162 14.61 4.66 14.80
CA PHE A 162 14.72 6.06 14.34
C PHE A 162 14.27 7.09 15.39
N GLY A 163 13.75 6.65 16.55
CA GLY A 163 13.27 7.53 17.61
C GLY A 163 14.38 8.16 18.46
N SER A 164 15.62 7.66 18.36
CA SER A 164 16.78 8.19 19.07
C SER A 164 17.11 9.61 18.58
N ARG A 165 17.09 10.58 19.50
CA ARG A 165 17.37 12.00 19.24
C ARG A 165 18.48 12.50 20.14
N LEU A 166 19.41 13.24 19.54
CA LEU A 166 20.45 13.96 20.27
C LEU A 166 20.03 15.42 20.47
N ASP A 167 20.31 15.98 21.63
CA ASP A 167 20.03 17.39 21.91
C ASP A 167 21.13 18.29 21.29
N PRO A 168 20.79 19.15 20.32
CA PRO A 168 21.74 20.09 19.71
C PRO A 168 22.34 21.08 20.71
N GLY A 169 21.70 21.32 21.86
CA GLY A 169 22.19 22.20 22.92
C GLY A 169 23.37 21.60 23.72
N ASN A 170 23.50 20.27 23.73
CA ASN A 170 24.51 19.56 24.51
C ASN A 170 25.78 19.22 23.70
N VAL A 171 25.86 19.72 22.46
CA VAL A 171 26.96 19.47 21.55
C VAL A 171 27.76 20.74 21.28
N ASP A 172 29.02 20.56 20.91
CA ASP A 172 29.84 21.64 20.37
C ASP A 172 29.14 22.35 19.19
N VAL A 173 29.28 23.68 19.12
CA VAL A 173 28.63 24.52 18.10
C VAL A 173 28.97 24.07 16.68
N SER A 174 30.20 23.57 16.48
CA SER A 174 30.66 23.04 15.20
C SER A 174 29.91 21.78 14.74
N MET A 175 29.33 21.03 15.68
CA MET A 175 28.67 19.73 15.45
C MET A 175 27.15 19.80 15.56
N ALA A 176 26.60 20.92 16.04
CA ALA A 176 25.16 21.16 16.13
C ALA A 176 24.39 21.04 14.78
N PRO A 177 24.96 21.42 13.61
CA PRO A 177 24.31 21.15 12.33
C PRO A 177 24.16 19.65 12.05
N VAL A 178 25.21 18.87 12.28
CA VAL A 178 25.20 17.41 12.06
C VAL A 178 24.15 16.71 12.93
N VAL A 179 24.03 17.11 14.20
CA VAL A 179 22.99 16.59 15.09
C VAL A 179 21.58 16.91 14.58
N ARG A 180 21.35 18.14 14.11
CA ARG A 180 20.05 18.52 13.55
C ARG A 180 19.71 17.70 12.32
N ASP A 181 20.67 17.52 11.42
CA ASP A 181 20.48 16.73 10.20
C ASP A 181 20.26 15.24 10.51
N LEU A 182 20.96 14.68 11.50
CA LEU A 182 20.71 13.31 11.97
C LEU A 182 19.31 13.15 12.55
N ASN A 183 18.88 14.06 13.43
CA ASN A 183 17.53 14.00 13.99
C ASN A 183 16.46 14.13 12.91
N HIS A 184 16.66 15.01 11.93
CA HIS A 184 15.74 15.16 10.79
C HIS A 184 15.72 13.90 9.91
N LEU A 185 16.87 13.27 9.68
CA LEU A 185 16.94 11.97 9.01
C LEU A 185 16.13 10.90 9.77
N GLY A 186 16.20 10.87 11.11
CA GLY A 186 15.38 9.98 11.92
C GLY A 186 13.88 10.21 11.72
N GLU A 187 13.44 11.46 11.68
CA GLU A 187 12.04 11.82 11.37
C GLU A 187 11.62 11.32 9.98
N LEU A 188 12.43 11.58 8.95
CA LEU A 188 12.16 11.12 7.59
C LEU A 188 12.10 9.58 7.49
N MET A 189 12.94 8.87 8.23
CA MET A 189 12.93 7.41 8.26
C MET A 189 11.69 6.85 8.98
N CYS A 190 11.25 7.48 10.07
CA CYS A 190 9.97 7.16 10.72
C CYS A 190 8.79 7.34 9.75
N ASP A 191 8.74 8.47 9.05
CA ASP A 191 7.68 8.77 8.09
C ASP A 191 7.70 7.77 6.93
N ALA A 192 8.88 7.46 6.39
CA ALA A 192 9.05 6.47 5.34
C ALA A 192 8.62 5.06 5.80
N GLN A 193 8.93 4.66 7.04
CA GLN A 193 8.49 3.39 7.59
C GLN A 193 6.97 3.32 7.75
N SER A 194 6.35 4.37 8.29
CA SER A 194 4.89 4.48 8.45
C SER A 194 4.17 4.45 7.10
N ALA A 195 4.70 5.16 6.11
CA ALA A 195 4.20 5.14 4.74
C ALA A 195 4.29 3.72 4.15
N ARG A 196 5.44 3.05 4.30
CA ARG A 196 5.65 1.67 3.84
C ARG A 196 4.66 0.69 4.46
N GLU A 197 4.44 0.77 5.77
CA GLU A 197 3.46 -0.09 6.46
C GLU A 197 2.03 0.16 5.97
N THR A 198 1.69 1.42 5.71
CA THR A 198 0.37 1.78 5.16
C THR A 198 0.19 1.24 3.75
N THR A 199 1.21 1.39 2.89
CA THR A 199 1.20 0.83 1.54
C THR A 199 1.10 -0.69 1.56
N ALA A 200 1.82 -1.38 2.46
CA ALA A 200 1.72 -2.83 2.60
C ALA A 200 0.29 -3.27 2.95
N ARG A 201 -0.37 -2.62 3.92
CA ARG A 201 -1.78 -2.90 4.25
C ARG A 201 -2.73 -2.65 3.09
N GLN A 202 -2.51 -1.59 2.31
CA GLN A 202 -3.33 -1.29 1.13
C GLN A 202 -3.15 -2.35 0.02
N LEU A 203 -1.93 -2.84 -0.19
CA LEU A 203 -1.64 -3.90 -1.14
C LEU A 203 -2.30 -5.23 -0.74
N GLU A 204 -2.28 -5.58 0.55
CA GLU A 204 -2.98 -6.77 1.07
C GLU A 204 -4.49 -6.69 0.85
N ALA A 205 -5.10 -5.54 1.16
CA ALA A 205 -6.53 -5.32 0.92
C ALA A 205 -6.88 -5.44 -0.56
N CYS A 206 -6.10 -4.80 -1.43
CA CYS A 206 -6.30 -4.85 -2.88
C CYS A 206 -6.14 -6.28 -3.44
N SER A 207 -5.12 -7.02 -2.98
CA SER A 207 -4.94 -8.43 -3.35
C SER A 207 -6.15 -9.28 -2.94
N SER A 208 -6.65 -9.11 -1.71
CA SER A 208 -7.85 -9.80 -1.22
C SER A 208 -9.08 -9.49 -2.07
N ASP A 209 -9.31 -8.22 -2.40
CA ASP A 209 -10.44 -7.80 -3.23
C ASP A 209 -10.35 -8.36 -4.66
N LEU A 210 -9.15 -8.44 -5.24
CA LEU A 210 -8.91 -9.08 -6.53
C LEU A 210 -9.23 -10.57 -6.49
N TYR A 211 -8.81 -11.31 -5.46
CA TYR A 211 -9.18 -12.72 -5.32
C TYR A 211 -10.70 -12.91 -5.24
N GLY A 212 -11.39 -12.08 -4.46
CA GLY A 212 -12.86 -12.11 -4.37
C GLY A 212 -13.52 -11.85 -5.71
N SER A 213 -13.04 -10.86 -6.46
CA SER A 213 -13.57 -10.49 -7.78
C SER A 213 -13.33 -11.58 -8.82
N VAL A 214 -12.15 -12.21 -8.81
CA VAL A 214 -11.82 -13.35 -9.70
C VAL A 214 -12.70 -14.56 -9.39
N ALA A 215 -12.97 -14.83 -8.11
CA ALA A 215 -13.87 -15.91 -7.73
C ALA A 215 -15.30 -15.67 -8.23
N ASP A 216 -15.83 -14.44 -8.08
CA ASP A 216 -17.15 -14.07 -8.60
C ASP A 216 -17.19 -14.17 -10.13
N LEU A 217 -16.16 -13.67 -10.82
CA LEU A 217 -16.05 -13.75 -12.29
C LEU A 217 -16.03 -15.22 -12.77
N THR A 218 -15.29 -16.10 -12.09
CA THR A 218 -15.21 -17.53 -12.44
C THR A 218 -16.58 -18.21 -12.30
N ASN A 219 -17.33 -17.87 -11.26
CA ASN A 219 -18.69 -18.39 -11.05
C ASN A 219 -19.64 -17.91 -12.15
N ARG A 220 -19.63 -16.60 -12.47
CA ARG A 220 -20.44 -16.02 -13.55
C ARG A 220 -20.10 -16.62 -14.92
N LEU A 221 -18.82 -16.89 -15.20
CA LEU A 221 -18.42 -17.55 -16.45
C LEU A 221 -18.96 -18.97 -16.54
N SER A 222 -18.98 -19.71 -15.42
CA SER A 222 -19.56 -21.05 -15.37
C SER A 222 -21.07 -21.02 -15.63
N GLU A 223 -21.80 -20.07 -15.03
CA GLU A 223 -23.22 -19.84 -15.29
C GLU A 223 -23.48 -19.46 -16.76
N GLN A 224 -22.67 -18.53 -17.30
CA GLN A 224 -22.77 -18.10 -18.69
C GLN A 224 -22.56 -19.27 -19.66
N GLN A 225 -21.58 -20.15 -19.40
CA GLN A 225 -21.38 -21.37 -20.21
C GLN A 225 -22.61 -22.31 -20.17
N ALA A 226 -23.25 -22.47 -19.02
CA ALA A 226 -24.47 -23.29 -18.93
C ALA A 226 -25.63 -22.68 -19.74
N VAL A 227 -25.77 -21.35 -19.70
CA VAL A 227 -26.76 -20.63 -20.52
C VAL A 227 -26.47 -20.77 -22.01
N ILE A 228 -25.21 -20.61 -22.44
CA ILE A 228 -24.82 -20.79 -23.85
C ILE A 228 -25.15 -22.20 -24.34
N ARG A 229 -24.79 -23.26 -23.59
CA ARG A 229 -25.13 -24.65 -23.96
C ARG A 229 -26.63 -24.85 -24.15
N THR A 230 -27.43 -24.26 -23.27
CA THR A 230 -28.90 -24.32 -23.36
C THR A 230 -29.42 -23.58 -24.60
N ALA A 231 -28.84 -22.42 -24.90
CA ALA A 231 -29.19 -21.64 -26.09
C ALA A 231 -28.83 -22.37 -27.38
N VAL A 232 -27.65 -22.98 -27.47
CA VAL A 232 -27.23 -23.81 -28.61
C VAL A 232 -28.22 -24.95 -28.86
N GLY A 233 -28.58 -25.71 -27.82
CA GLY A 233 -29.58 -26.79 -27.96
C GLY A 233 -30.97 -26.30 -28.39
N THR A 234 -31.34 -25.08 -27.99
CA THR A 234 -32.61 -24.45 -28.42
C THR A 234 -32.55 -24.04 -29.89
N VAL A 235 -31.42 -23.48 -30.35
CA VAL A 235 -31.17 -23.12 -31.75
C VAL A 235 -31.19 -24.36 -32.65
N ASP A 236 -30.55 -25.45 -32.23
CA ASP A 236 -30.59 -26.73 -32.95
C ASP A 236 -32.02 -27.27 -33.09
N THR A 237 -32.80 -27.17 -32.02
CA THR A 237 -34.22 -27.60 -32.03
C THR A 237 -35.04 -26.74 -33.00
N LEU A 238 -34.82 -25.41 -33.01
CA LEU A 238 -35.48 -24.48 -33.94
C LEU A 238 -35.09 -24.76 -35.39
N ALA A 239 -33.82 -25.05 -35.66
CA ALA A 239 -33.34 -25.43 -36.99
C ALA A 239 -34.02 -26.71 -37.48
N GLY A 240 -34.13 -27.71 -36.61
CA GLY A 240 -34.84 -28.97 -36.88
C GLY A 240 -36.32 -28.75 -37.19
N GLN A 241 -37.00 -27.93 -36.38
CA GLN A 241 -38.41 -27.57 -36.59
C GLN A 241 -38.61 -26.82 -37.91
N ALA A 242 -37.78 -25.83 -38.23
CA ALA A 242 -37.86 -25.10 -39.50
C ALA A 242 -37.71 -26.03 -40.71
N ASN A 243 -36.76 -26.97 -40.66
CA ASN A 243 -36.59 -27.97 -41.71
C ASN A 243 -37.82 -28.88 -41.87
N GLN A 244 -38.42 -29.30 -40.75
CA GLN A 244 -39.61 -30.15 -40.76
C GLN A 244 -40.83 -29.42 -41.34
N VAL A 245 -41.09 -28.17 -40.91
CA VAL A 245 -42.19 -27.37 -41.47
C VAL A 245 -41.95 -27.08 -42.95
N GLY A 246 -40.69 -26.81 -43.35
CA GLY A 246 -40.33 -26.61 -44.76
C GLY A 246 -40.60 -27.84 -45.62
N SER A 247 -40.36 -29.04 -45.10
CA SER A 247 -40.75 -30.29 -45.76
C SER A 247 -42.27 -30.43 -45.90
N SER A 248 -43.01 -30.21 -44.81
CA SER A 248 -44.47 -30.30 -44.82
C SER A 248 -45.12 -29.29 -45.77
N ALA A 249 -44.55 -28.09 -45.90
CA ALA A 249 -45.02 -27.08 -46.87
C ALA A 249 -44.81 -27.55 -48.31
N ARG A 250 -43.67 -28.18 -48.63
CA ARG A 250 -43.43 -28.78 -49.96
C ARG A 250 -44.40 -29.92 -50.27
N ASP A 251 -44.64 -30.80 -49.30
CA ASP A 251 -45.57 -31.92 -49.46
C ASP A 251 -47.01 -31.41 -49.68
N LEU A 252 -47.42 -30.39 -48.93
CA LEU A 252 -48.74 -29.76 -49.08
C LEU A 252 -48.88 -29.03 -50.42
N SER A 253 -47.83 -28.35 -50.90
CA SER A 253 -47.81 -27.74 -52.23
C SER A 253 -48.01 -28.79 -53.32
N GLN A 254 -47.30 -29.92 -53.23
CA GLN A 254 -47.45 -31.02 -54.18
C GLN A 254 -48.85 -31.66 -54.12
N ALA A 255 -49.45 -31.75 -52.93
CA ALA A 255 -50.81 -32.23 -52.76
C ALA A 255 -51.84 -31.26 -53.39
N SER A 256 -51.69 -29.95 -53.17
CA SER A 256 -52.54 -28.92 -53.79
C SER A 256 -52.47 -28.98 -55.32
N ASP A 257 -51.28 -29.13 -55.91
CA ASP A 257 -51.11 -29.31 -57.36
C ASP A 257 -51.84 -30.55 -57.91
N ARG A 258 -51.82 -31.65 -57.15
CA ARG A 258 -52.56 -32.87 -57.53
C ARG A 258 -54.07 -32.63 -57.49
N ILE A 259 -54.56 -31.95 -56.46
CA ILE A 259 -56.00 -31.63 -56.33
C ILE A 259 -56.43 -30.67 -57.44
N GLN A 260 -55.62 -29.67 -57.77
CA GLN A 260 -55.90 -28.73 -58.86
C GLN A 260 -56.11 -29.45 -60.20
N ARG A 261 -55.26 -30.43 -60.53
CA ARG A 261 -55.43 -31.29 -61.73
C ARG A 261 -56.71 -32.12 -61.70
N VAL A 262 -57.11 -32.62 -60.52
CA VAL A 262 -58.38 -33.35 -60.36
C VAL A 262 -59.57 -32.42 -60.57
N VAL A 263 -59.52 -31.19 -60.04
CA VAL A 263 -60.56 -30.18 -60.22
C VAL A 263 -60.71 -29.81 -61.71
N GLU A 264 -59.60 -29.60 -62.41
CA GLU A 264 -59.60 -29.36 -63.86
C GLU A 264 -60.23 -30.51 -64.64
N MET A 265 -59.91 -31.76 -64.28
CA MET A 265 -60.52 -32.95 -64.86
C MET A 265 -62.04 -32.99 -64.59
N ILE A 266 -62.49 -32.68 -63.38
CA ILE A 266 -63.93 -32.62 -63.05
C ILE A 266 -64.64 -31.54 -63.88
N GLN A 267 -64.04 -30.37 -64.07
CA GLN A 267 -64.59 -29.33 -64.93
C GLN A 267 -64.71 -29.82 -66.38
N GLN A 268 -63.68 -30.49 -66.91
CA GLN A 268 -63.72 -31.07 -68.26
C GLN A 268 -64.83 -32.14 -68.40
N ILE A 269 -64.98 -33.02 -67.41
CA ILE A 269 -66.04 -34.04 -67.39
C ILE A 269 -67.43 -33.37 -67.32
N ALA A 270 -67.58 -32.34 -66.49
CA ALA A 270 -68.82 -31.58 -66.38
C ALA A 270 -69.18 -30.88 -67.71
N ASP A 271 -68.20 -30.27 -68.39
CA ASP A 271 -68.40 -29.65 -69.70
C ASP A 271 -68.77 -30.68 -70.78
N GLN A 272 -68.12 -31.85 -70.80
CA GLN A 272 -68.46 -32.95 -71.70
C GLN A 272 -69.87 -33.50 -71.42
N THR A 273 -70.22 -33.67 -70.15
CA THR A 273 -71.55 -34.15 -69.72
C THR A 273 -72.63 -33.15 -70.09
N ASN A 274 -72.36 -31.85 -69.93
CA ASN A 274 -73.25 -30.77 -70.33
C ASN A 274 -73.50 -30.77 -71.85
N LEU A 275 -72.44 -30.97 -72.65
CA LEU A 275 -72.55 -31.11 -74.10
C LEU A 275 -73.34 -32.36 -74.53
N LEU A 276 -73.10 -33.51 -73.89
CA LEU A 276 -73.85 -34.74 -74.13
C LEU A 276 -75.33 -34.58 -73.78
N ALA A 277 -75.64 -33.97 -72.64
CA ALA A 277 -76.99 -33.68 -72.19
C ALA A 277 -77.71 -32.72 -73.15
N LEU A 278 -77.01 -31.69 -73.64
CA LEU A 278 -77.54 -30.78 -74.66
C LEU A 278 -77.88 -31.51 -75.96
N ASN A 279 -76.98 -32.37 -76.45
CA ASN A 279 -77.23 -33.18 -77.65
C ASN A 279 -78.42 -34.13 -77.44
N ALA A 280 -78.55 -34.73 -76.25
CA ALA A 280 -79.67 -35.59 -75.90
C ALA A 280 -81.00 -34.81 -75.81
N ALA A 281 -80.99 -33.58 -75.28
CA ALA A 281 -82.16 -32.70 -75.23
C ALA A 281 -82.62 -32.29 -76.65
N ILE A 282 -81.68 -31.99 -77.54
CA ILE A 282 -81.96 -31.69 -78.96
C ILE A 282 -82.64 -32.89 -79.64
N GLU A 283 -82.10 -34.10 -79.46
CA GLU A 283 -82.64 -35.29 -80.11
C GLU A 283 -83.98 -35.72 -79.50
N ALA A 284 -84.17 -35.53 -78.19
CA ALA A 284 -85.45 -35.73 -77.51
C ALA A 284 -86.54 -34.76 -78.03
N ALA A 285 -86.19 -33.49 -78.29
CA ALA A 285 -87.10 -32.54 -78.93
C ALA A 285 -87.45 -32.95 -80.37
N ARG A 286 -86.50 -33.58 -81.09
CA ARG A 286 -86.66 -34.07 -82.46
C ARG A 286 -87.62 -35.27 -82.56
N ALA A 287 -87.69 -36.09 -81.51
CA ALA A 287 -88.60 -37.24 -81.42
C ALA A 287 -90.07 -36.88 -81.05
N GLY A 288 -90.38 -35.59 -80.84
CA GLY A 288 -91.75 -35.11 -80.57
C GLY A 288 -92.34 -35.67 -79.28
N GLU A 289 -93.61 -36.11 -79.31
CA GLU A 289 -94.33 -36.63 -78.12
C GLU A 289 -93.65 -37.88 -77.50
N ALA A 290 -92.96 -38.71 -78.29
CA ALA A 290 -92.27 -39.91 -77.80
C ALA A 290 -90.98 -39.59 -77.01
N GLY A 291 -90.36 -38.43 -77.24
CA GLY A 291 -89.11 -38.00 -76.60
C GLY A 291 -89.29 -37.19 -75.31
N ARG A 292 -90.54 -36.87 -74.93
CA ARG A 292 -90.86 -35.89 -73.88
C ARG A 292 -90.31 -36.27 -72.50
N GLY A 293 -90.29 -37.56 -72.15
CA GLY A 293 -89.66 -38.05 -70.90
C GLY A 293 -88.13 -37.97 -70.93
N PHE A 294 -87.51 -38.21 -72.08
CA PHE A 294 -86.06 -38.08 -72.27
C PHE A 294 -85.59 -36.62 -72.23
N ALA A 295 -86.42 -35.69 -72.72
CA ALA A 295 -86.12 -34.26 -72.66
C ALA A 295 -85.98 -33.76 -71.21
N VAL A 296 -86.89 -34.18 -70.31
CA VAL A 296 -86.84 -33.81 -68.88
C VAL A 296 -85.58 -34.36 -68.21
N VAL A 297 -85.20 -35.61 -68.49
CA VAL A 297 -83.98 -36.21 -67.94
C VAL A 297 -82.74 -35.52 -68.49
N ALA A 298 -82.71 -35.19 -69.79
CA ALA A 298 -81.59 -34.49 -70.41
C ALA A 298 -81.38 -33.08 -69.82
N ASP A 299 -82.46 -32.33 -69.58
CA ASP A 299 -82.38 -31.02 -68.91
C ASP A 299 -81.92 -31.13 -67.46
N GLU A 300 -82.34 -32.15 -66.71
CA GLU A 300 -81.88 -32.40 -65.34
C GLU A 300 -80.38 -32.75 -65.32
N VAL A 301 -79.91 -33.61 -66.22
CA VAL A 301 -78.48 -33.95 -66.36
C VAL A 301 -77.66 -32.72 -66.75
N ARG A 302 -78.19 -31.87 -67.64
CA ARG A 302 -77.57 -30.59 -68.02
C ARG A 302 -77.39 -29.67 -66.80
N MET A 303 -78.43 -29.56 -65.97
CA MET A 303 -78.41 -28.74 -64.75
C MET A 303 -77.43 -29.29 -63.71
N LEU A 304 -77.37 -30.62 -63.52
CA LEU A 304 -76.37 -31.26 -62.65
C LEU A 304 -74.94 -31.03 -63.16
N ALA A 305 -74.73 -31.06 -64.48
CA ALA A 305 -73.43 -30.81 -65.08
C ALA A 305 -72.97 -29.35 -64.85
N GLU A 306 -73.84 -28.36 -65.08
CA GLU A 306 -73.55 -26.95 -64.75
C GLU A 306 -73.27 -26.75 -63.25
N LYS A 307 -74.05 -27.38 -62.38
CA LYS A 307 -73.84 -27.31 -60.93
C LYS A 307 -72.50 -27.93 -60.53
N SER A 308 -72.14 -29.07 -61.12
CA SER A 308 -70.86 -29.75 -60.89
C SER A 308 -69.67 -28.91 -61.36
N ARG A 309 -69.78 -28.27 -62.53
CA ARG A 309 -68.78 -27.34 -63.05
C ARG A 309 -68.58 -26.15 -62.10
N ASN A 310 -69.67 -25.53 -61.65
CA ASN A 310 -69.61 -24.40 -60.72
C ASN A 310 -68.99 -24.81 -59.38
N SER A 311 -69.39 -25.95 -58.80
CA SER A 311 -68.80 -26.48 -57.57
C SER A 311 -67.30 -26.76 -57.72
N ALA A 312 -66.90 -27.40 -58.82
CA ALA A 312 -65.48 -27.60 -59.13
C ALA A 312 -64.74 -26.27 -59.31
N GLY A 313 -65.36 -25.26 -59.91
CA GLY A 313 -64.83 -23.90 -60.00
C GLY A 313 -64.57 -23.24 -58.64
N VAL A 314 -65.48 -23.40 -57.68
CA VAL A 314 -65.29 -22.91 -56.31
C VAL A 314 -64.14 -23.64 -55.62
N ILE A 315 -64.11 -24.98 -55.70
CA ILE A 315 -63.01 -25.79 -55.13
C ILE A 315 -61.66 -25.37 -55.72
N GLY A 316 -61.58 -25.12 -57.03
CA GLY A 316 -60.35 -24.66 -57.68
C GLY A 316 -59.86 -23.31 -57.17
N LYS A 317 -60.76 -22.38 -56.84
CA LYS A 317 -60.40 -21.11 -56.19
C LYS A 317 -59.85 -21.33 -54.79
N ASP A 318 -60.50 -22.18 -54.00
CA ASP A 318 -60.06 -22.50 -52.63
C ASP A 318 -58.68 -23.18 -52.62
N ILE A 319 -58.42 -24.10 -53.57
CA ILE A 319 -57.12 -24.76 -53.73
C ILE A 319 -56.05 -23.79 -54.20
N SER A 320 -56.38 -22.85 -55.09
CA SER A 320 -55.45 -21.79 -55.51
C SER A 320 -55.08 -20.86 -54.35
N ALA A 321 -56.06 -20.50 -53.50
CA ALA A 321 -55.81 -19.72 -52.29
C ALA A 321 -54.94 -20.49 -51.28
N LEU A 322 -55.20 -21.78 -51.10
CA LEU A 322 -54.37 -22.65 -50.26
C LEU A 322 -52.93 -22.75 -50.78
N ALA A 323 -52.74 -22.89 -52.09
CA ALA A 323 -51.42 -22.92 -52.72
C ALA A 323 -50.63 -21.62 -52.47
N ALA A 324 -51.28 -20.46 -52.62
CA ALA A 324 -50.66 -19.17 -52.32
C ALA A 324 -50.21 -19.08 -50.85
N GLU A 325 -51.03 -19.59 -49.93
CA GLU A 325 -50.71 -19.53 -48.51
C GLU A 325 -49.59 -20.50 -48.10
N ILE A 326 -49.47 -21.64 -48.78
CA ILE A 326 -48.33 -22.55 -48.62
C ILE A 326 -47.02 -21.88 -49.05
N VAL A 327 -47.03 -21.15 -50.17
CA VAL A 327 -45.85 -20.40 -50.64
C VAL A 327 -45.47 -19.33 -49.61
N ARG A 328 -46.45 -18.63 -49.03
CA ARG A 328 -46.22 -17.64 -47.97
C ARG A 328 -45.56 -18.28 -46.73
N VAL A 329 -46.05 -19.45 -46.30
CA VAL A 329 -45.46 -20.22 -45.20
C VAL A 329 -44.03 -20.64 -45.51
N ALA A 330 -43.75 -21.12 -46.73
CA ALA A 330 -42.39 -21.49 -47.13
C ALA A 330 -41.41 -20.31 -47.07
N GLN A 331 -41.82 -19.13 -47.55
CA GLN A 331 -41.01 -17.91 -47.45
C GLN A 331 -40.73 -17.50 -46.00
N MET A 332 -41.73 -17.62 -45.11
CA MET A 332 -41.55 -17.34 -43.69
C MET A 332 -40.52 -18.29 -43.04
N ILE A 333 -40.50 -19.56 -43.45
CA ILE A 333 -39.55 -20.56 -42.94
C ILE A 333 -38.13 -20.28 -43.43
N GLU A 334 -37.95 -19.87 -44.68
CA GLU A 334 -36.63 -19.45 -45.20
C GLU A 334 -36.09 -18.24 -44.43
N ALA A 335 -36.93 -17.23 -44.20
CA ALA A 335 -36.56 -16.07 -43.38
C ALA A 335 -36.22 -16.47 -41.93
N GLN A 336 -37.00 -17.39 -41.34
CA GLN A 336 -36.73 -17.93 -40.01
C GLN A 336 -35.40 -18.69 -39.95
N SER A 337 -35.09 -19.50 -40.97
CA SER A 337 -33.83 -20.25 -41.07
C SER A 337 -32.61 -19.31 -41.13
N ALA A 338 -32.71 -18.21 -41.87
CA ALA A 338 -31.68 -17.17 -41.88
C ALA A 338 -31.48 -16.54 -40.48
N GLY A 339 -32.57 -16.29 -39.75
CA GLY A 339 -32.52 -15.81 -38.36
C GLY A 339 -31.85 -16.79 -37.39
N VAL A 340 -32.12 -18.08 -37.53
CA VAL A 340 -31.50 -19.16 -36.74
C VAL A 340 -29.99 -19.25 -37.02
N SER A 341 -29.57 -19.10 -38.27
CA SER A 341 -28.15 -19.02 -38.64
C SER A 341 -27.46 -17.83 -37.97
N GLY A 342 -28.10 -16.64 -37.99
CA GLY A 342 -27.58 -15.46 -37.30
C GLY A 342 -27.47 -15.63 -35.77
N LEU A 343 -28.39 -16.36 -35.15
CA LEU A 343 -28.30 -16.71 -33.72
C LEU A 343 -27.08 -17.60 -33.43
N THR A 344 -26.73 -18.49 -34.35
CA THR A 344 -25.56 -19.38 -34.21
C THR A 344 -24.25 -18.58 -34.18
N ASP A 345 -24.09 -17.61 -35.10
CA ASP A 345 -22.93 -16.69 -35.12
C ASP A 345 -22.82 -15.87 -33.83
N VAL A 346 -23.95 -15.37 -33.31
CA VAL A 346 -23.98 -14.64 -32.03
C VAL A 346 -23.52 -15.55 -30.88
N LEU A 347 -23.94 -16.81 -30.84
CA LEU A 347 -23.53 -17.76 -29.80
C LEU A 347 -22.03 -18.08 -29.86
N GLU A 348 -21.46 -18.29 -31.05
CA GLU A 348 -20.00 -18.47 -31.22
C GLU A 348 -19.21 -17.27 -30.71
N ARG A 349 -19.68 -16.04 -31.01
CA ARG A 349 -19.04 -14.82 -30.51
C ARG A 349 -19.12 -14.68 -28.99
N ILE A 350 -20.23 -15.10 -28.38
CA ILE A 350 -20.38 -15.11 -26.91
C ILE A 350 -19.42 -16.14 -26.29
N GLU A 351 -19.27 -17.31 -26.90
CA GLU A 351 -18.33 -18.34 -26.44
C GLU A 351 -16.86 -17.88 -26.52
N GLY A 352 -16.48 -17.20 -27.60
CA GLY A 352 -15.17 -16.56 -27.72
C GLY A 352 -14.93 -15.50 -26.64
N CYS A 353 -15.95 -14.69 -26.31
CA CYS A 353 -15.88 -13.70 -25.23
C CYS A 353 -15.72 -14.36 -23.85
N ALA A 354 -16.40 -15.48 -23.61
CA ALA A 354 -16.25 -16.25 -22.38
C ALA A 354 -14.83 -16.79 -22.22
N SER A 355 -14.23 -17.33 -23.30
CA SER A 355 -12.83 -17.78 -23.29
C SER A 355 -11.86 -16.63 -22.95
N GLY A 356 -12.01 -15.47 -23.59
CA GLY A 356 -11.18 -14.31 -23.29
C GLY A 356 -11.35 -13.81 -21.85
N SER A 357 -12.54 -13.92 -21.28
CA SER A 357 -12.80 -13.57 -19.88
C SER A 357 -12.13 -14.53 -18.90
N THR A 358 -11.99 -15.82 -19.24
CA THR A 358 -11.20 -16.77 -18.44
C THR A 358 -9.72 -16.39 -18.41
N GLU A 359 -9.13 -16.02 -19.54
CA GLU A 359 -7.74 -15.54 -19.59
C GLU A 359 -7.52 -14.29 -18.72
N VAL A 360 -8.46 -13.34 -18.76
CA VAL A 360 -8.41 -12.14 -17.91
C VAL A 360 -8.52 -12.50 -16.43
N ALA A 361 -9.37 -13.46 -16.06
CA ALA A 361 -9.50 -13.93 -14.69
C ALA A 361 -8.20 -14.56 -14.17
N ASP A 362 -7.53 -15.38 -14.99
CA ASP A 362 -6.25 -15.99 -14.63
C ASP A 362 -5.12 -14.96 -14.55
N HIS A 363 -5.08 -13.99 -15.47
CA HIS A 363 -4.12 -12.88 -15.40
C HIS A 363 -4.31 -12.05 -14.13
N THR A 364 -5.56 -11.74 -13.78
CA THR A 364 -5.91 -10.98 -12.57
C THR A 364 -5.52 -11.74 -11.30
N ARG A 365 -5.71 -13.06 -11.29
CA ARG A 365 -5.22 -13.94 -10.20
C ARG A 365 -3.71 -13.85 -10.06
N GLY A 366 -2.97 -13.90 -11.17
CA GLY A 366 -1.51 -13.74 -11.16
C GLY A 366 -1.06 -12.37 -10.62
N VAL A 367 -1.77 -11.29 -10.95
CA VAL A 367 -1.52 -9.96 -10.37
C VAL A 367 -1.75 -9.98 -8.85
N ALA A 368 -2.85 -10.58 -8.39
CA ALA A 368 -3.15 -10.69 -6.96
C ALA A 368 -2.06 -11.48 -6.20
N ASP A 369 -1.54 -12.57 -6.78
CA ASP A 369 -0.42 -13.35 -6.24
C ASP A 369 0.85 -12.51 -6.11
N VAL A 370 1.18 -11.70 -7.13
CA VAL A 370 2.34 -10.79 -7.11
C VAL A 370 2.18 -9.74 -6.02
N LEU A 371 1.01 -9.10 -5.90
CA LEU A 371 0.74 -8.11 -4.86
C LEU A 371 0.90 -8.70 -3.46
N LYS A 372 0.44 -9.93 -3.25
CA LYS A 372 0.60 -10.67 -1.99
C LYS A 372 2.08 -10.99 -1.69
N GLY A 373 2.85 -11.34 -2.71
CA GLY A 373 4.28 -11.59 -2.57
C GLY A 373 5.08 -10.33 -2.18
N LEU A 374 4.66 -9.15 -2.66
CA LEU A 374 5.32 -7.87 -2.37
C LEU A 374 5.18 -7.44 -0.90
N THR A 375 4.16 -7.91 -0.17
CA THR A 375 3.96 -7.53 1.24
C THR A 375 4.73 -8.42 2.22
N GLY A 376 5.46 -9.43 1.73
CA GLY A 376 6.37 -10.23 2.56
C GLY A 376 5.69 -11.17 3.53
N ALA A 377 4.39 -11.45 3.36
CA ALA A 377 3.67 -12.49 4.09
C ALA A 377 4.09 -13.87 3.56
N HIS A 378 5.20 -14.40 4.08
CA HIS A 378 5.52 -15.84 4.03
C HIS A 378 5.04 -16.53 5.31
#